data_AF-A0A7Y5SUK5-F1
#
_entry.id   AF-A0A7Y5SUK5-F1
#
_cell.length_a   1.000
_cell.length_b   1.000
_cell.length_c   1.000
_cell.angle_alpha   90.00
_cell.angle_beta   90.00
_cell.angle_gamma   90.00
#
_symmetry.space_group_name_H-M   'P 1'
#
loop_
_entity.id
_entity.type
_entity.pdbx_description
1 polymer ?
#
loop_
_entity_poly.entity_id
_entity_poly.type
_entity_poly.pdbx_seq_one_letter_code
_entity_poly.pdbx_strand_id
1 'polypeptide(L)'
;MLDWLFQDGAWVFGLPASVGTLLFIIKFLLMALGVDHVIDADVGFSDPGDVAMHVGDKLGGKDVSVSRRWISFQGFVVLFMVGGWCGLVLFREAQWPVWSSAAVALVVGVGAMWAFGQVFEQMYKLQESGNVSIDAAIGGPGQVYVGVPAAGAGLGQVTVVINQKQRFYAARTKGEELPRGTQVVVVGTAEANTLIVERAKSV
;
A
#
# COMPACT_ATOMS: atom_id res chain seq x y z
N MET A 1 -5.78 29.00 -29.25
CA MET A 1 -5.69 27.64 -28.65
C MET A 1 -6.45 27.59 -27.32
N LEU A 2 -6.28 28.59 -26.45
CA LEU A 2 -7.13 28.79 -25.26
C LEU A 2 -8.61 29.01 -25.63
N ASP A 3 -8.89 29.60 -26.78
CA ASP A 3 -10.27 29.84 -27.27
C ASP A 3 -11.03 28.51 -27.47
N TRP A 4 -10.32 27.42 -27.78
CA TRP A 4 -10.92 26.09 -27.88
C TRP A 4 -11.35 25.52 -26.52
N LEU A 5 -10.74 25.99 -25.43
CA LEU A 5 -10.93 25.46 -24.09
C LEU A 5 -11.95 26.28 -23.27
N PHE A 6 -12.15 27.56 -23.61
CA PHE A 6 -12.93 28.51 -22.81
C PHE A 6 -14.12 29.15 -23.53
N GLN A 7 -14.24 29.01 -24.85
CA GLN A 7 -15.32 29.61 -25.63
C GLN A 7 -16.59 28.72 -25.64
N ASP A 8 -17.76 29.35 -25.75
CA ASP A 8 -19.09 28.71 -25.87
C ASP A 8 -19.53 27.84 -24.68
N GLY A 9 -19.16 28.21 -23.46
CA GLY A 9 -19.56 27.45 -22.25
C GLY A 9 -18.64 26.25 -21.94
N ALA A 10 -17.64 25.98 -22.77
CA ALA A 10 -16.64 24.93 -22.57
C ALA A 10 -15.79 25.15 -21.30
N TRP A 11 -15.75 26.38 -20.76
CA TRP A 11 -15.03 26.72 -19.53
C TRP A 11 -15.45 25.88 -18.32
N VAL A 12 -16.70 25.40 -18.29
CA VAL A 12 -17.23 24.51 -17.23
C VAL A 12 -16.47 23.18 -17.16
N PHE A 13 -15.95 22.71 -18.31
CA PHE A 13 -15.16 21.47 -18.39
C PHE A 13 -13.66 21.76 -18.47
N GLY A 14 -13.29 22.81 -19.19
CA GLY A 14 -11.89 23.18 -19.42
C GLY A 14 -11.17 23.65 -18.16
N LEU A 15 -11.83 24.38 -17.27
CA LEU A 15 -11.24 24.85 -16.02
C LEU A 15 -10.92 23.68 -15.05
N PRO A 16 -11.87 22.78 -14.70
CA PRO A 16 -11.55 21.64 -13.84
C PRO A 16 -10.54 20.68 -14.49
N ALA A 17 -10.59 20.47 -15.81
CA ALA A 17 -9.60 19.66 -16.52
C ALA A 17 -8.19 20.24 -16.35
N SER A 18 -8.04 21.55 -16.57
CA SER A 18 -6.76 22.25 -16.49
C SER A 18 -6.19 22.26 -15.07
N VAL A 19 -7.04 22.51 -14.06
CA VAL A 19 -6.65 22.47 -12.65
C VAL A 19 -6.26 21.07 -12.23
N GLY A 20 -7.05 20.06 -12.60
CA GLY A 20 -6.75 18.65 -12.30
C GLY A 20 -5.43 18.20 -12.94
N THR A 21 -5.20 18.53 -14.21
CA THR A 21 -3.95 18.22 -14.90
C THR A 21 -2.75 18.96 -14.29
N LEU A 22 -2.90 20.22 -13.91
CA LEU A 22 -1.82 20.97 -13.25
C LEU A 22 -1.42 20.33 -11.92
N LEU A 23 -2.39 19.99 -11.08
CA LEU A 23 -2.14 19.30 -9.81
C LEU A 23 -1.48 17.93 -10.01
N PHE A 24 -1.93 17.19 -11.03
CA PHE A 24 -1.34 15.90 -11.40
C PHE A 24 0.11 16.03 -11.87
N ILE A 25 0.42 17.03 -12.71
CA ILE A 25 1.78 17.29 -13.19
C ILE A 25 2.70 17.65 -12.02
N ILE A 26 2.25 18.55 -11.14
CA ILE A 26 3.00 18.92 -9.94
C ILE A 26 3.28 17.66 -9.10
N LYS A 27 2.27 16.83 -8.86
CA LYS A 27 2.42 15.56 -8.15
C LYS A 27 3.43 14.62 -8.82
N PHE A 28 3.33 14.47 -10.14
CA PHE A 28 4.22 13.61 -10.91
C PHE A 28 5.67 14.08 -10.83
N LEU A 29 5.91 15.39 -10.93
CA LEU A 29 7.24 15.98 -10.79
C LEU A 29 7.81 15.78 -9.38
N LEU A 30 7.00 15.98 -8.35
CA LEU A 30 7.43 15.78 -6.96
C LEU A 30 7.78 14.32 -6.67
N MET A 31 6.97 13.38 -7.18
CA MET A 31 7.25 11.94 -7.10
C MET A 31 8.54 11.58 -7.86
N ALA A 32 8.78 12.17 -9.04
CA ALA A 32 10.01 11.94 -9.80
C ALA A 32 11.26 12.45 -9.08
N LEU A 33 11.12 13.50 -8.25
CA LEU A 33 12.20 14.04 -7.43
C LEU A 33 12.37 13.33 -6.08
N GLY A 34 11.55 12.29 -5.80
CA GLY A 34 11.58 11.57 -4.53
C GLY A 34 11.14 12.41 -3.32
N VAL A 35 10.36 13.47 -3.56
CA VAL A 35 9.79 14.29 -2.48
C VAL A 35 8.54 13.59 -1.97
N ASP A 36 8.73 12.66 -1.04
CA ASP A 36 7.67 11.76 -0.53
C ASP A 36 6.56 12.44 0.32
N HIS A 37 6.56 13.77 0.51
CA HIS A 37 5.74 14.40 1.58
C HIS A 37 4.95 15.69 1.29
N VAL A 38 4.92 16.24 0.07
CA VAL A 38 4.18 17.50 -0.16
C VAL A 38 2.75 17.33 -0.67
N ILE A 39 2.36 16.14 -1.16
CA ILE A 39 0.96 15.83 -1.54
C ILE A 39 0.53 14.49 -0.94
N ASP A 40 1.15 14.15 0.18
CA ASP A 40 0.64 13.14 1.12
C ASP A 40 0.16 13.74 2.44
N ALA A 41 0.34 15.06 2.58
CA ALA A 41 -0.44 15.84 3.49
C ALA A 41 -1.86 15.88 2.94
N ASP A 42 -2.77 15.18 3.63
CA ASP A 42 -4.07 15.74 3.99
C ASP A 42 -3.97 17.27 3.92
N VAL A 43 -4.45 17.85 2.83
CA VAL A 43 -4.75 19.28 2.78
C VAL A 43 -6.03 19.41 3.60
N GLY A 44 -5.82 19.33 4.92
CA GLY A 44 -6.84 19.11 5.92
C GLY A 44 -7.76 20.31 5.98
N PHE A 45 -9.04 20.05 5.77
CA PHE A 45 -10.03 20.55 6.69
C PHE A 45 -10.50 19.33 7.50
N SER A 46 -9.98 19.25 8.73
CA SER A 46 -10.41 18.35 9.82
C SER A 46 -9.87 16.91 9.82
N ASP A 47 -8.75 16.67 10.52
CA ASP A 47 -8.62 15.78 11.71
C ASP A 47 -7.13 15.50 12.04
N PRO A 48 -6.63 15.74 13.27
CA PRO A 48 -5.26 15.43 13.66
C PRO A 48 -5.19 14.01 14.23
N GLY A 49 -4.70 13.03 13.45
CA GLY A 49 -4.56 11.68 14.02
C GLY A 49 -3.76 10.67 13.23
N ASP A 50 -3.95 10.52 11.91
CA ASP A 50 -3.41 9.34 11.23
C ASP A 50 -2.95 9.63 9.80
N VAL A 51 -1.78 10.26 9.67
CA VAL A 51 -1.06 10.37 8.39
C VAL A 51 -0.05 9.21 8.34
N ALA A 52 -0.41 8.19 7.58
CA ALA A 52 0.45 7.05 7.30
C ALA A 52 0.31 6.64 5.83
N MET A 53 1.00 7.34 4.95
CA MET A 53 1.75 6.64 3.92
C MET A 53 3.09 6.24 4.54
N HIS A 54 3.11 5.04 5.12
CA HIS A 54 4.34 4.41 5.57
C HIS A 54 4.83 3.48 4.45
N VAL A 55 5.76 3.98 3.65
CA VAL A 55 6.88 3.15 3.20
C VAL A 55 7.75 2.93 4.44
N GLY A 56 7.71 1.71 4.99
CA GLY A 56 8.59 1.31 6.09
C GLY A 56 8.06 1.55 7.49
N ASP A 57 7.82 0.44 8.19
CA ASP A 57 8.03 0.27 9.63
C ASP A 57 7.08 1.01 10.59
N LYS A 58 5.84 0.53 10.70
CA LYS A 58 5.11 0.55 11.99
C LYS A 58 4.43 -0.80 12.26
N LEU A 59 5.17 -1.58 13.02
CA LEU A 59 4.75 -2.60 13.99
C LEU A 59 3.27 -2.53 14.40
N GLY A 60 2.60 -3.67 14.25
CA GLY A 60 1.77 -4.24 15.31
C GLY A 60 0.43 -3.57 15.62
N GLY A 61 -0.64 -4.16 15.08
CA GLY A 61 -1.89 -4.31 15.82
C GLY A 61 -3.04 -3.43 15.38
N LYS A 62 -4.14 -4.12 15.06
CA LYS A 62 -5.54 -3.67 14.98
C LYS A 62 -5.93 -2.82 13.76
N ASP A 63 -6.55 -3.50 12.79
CA ASP A 63 -7.85 -3.15 12.21
C ASP A 63 -8.12 -1.65 11.98
N VAL A 64 -7.36 -1.01 11.07
CA VAL A 64 -7.70 0.33 10.58
C VAL A 64 -7.64 0.35 9.05
N SER A 65 -8.78 -0.04 8.45
CA SER A 65 -9.40 0.63 7.30
C SER A 65 -8.51 0.97 6.09
N VAL A 66 -8.04 -0.06 5.38
CA VAL A 66 -7.68 0.03 3.95
C VAL A 66 -8.89 0.45 3.09
N SER A 67 -10.11 0.45 3.64
CA SER A 67 -11.36 0.58 2.91
C SER A 67 -11.98 2.00 2.81
N ARG A 68 -11.36 3.08 3.32
CA ARG A 68 -12.04 4.41 3.34
C ARG A 68 -11.25 5.63 2.87
N ARG A 69 -9.97 5.47 2.52
CA ARG A 69 -9.09 6.59 2.10
C ARG A 69 -9.12 6.88 0.58
N TRP A 70 -9.83 6.06 -0.18
CA TRP A 70 -9.98 6.21 -1.64
C TRP A 70 -10.85 7.40 -2.04
N ILE A 71 -11.66 7.92 -1.10
CA ILE A 71 -12.45 9.16 -1.21
C ILE A 71 -11.66 10.42 -0.83
N SER A 72 -10.35 10.33 -0.63
CA SER A 72 -9.49 11.49 -0.41
C SER A 72 -9.35 12.38 -1.65
N PHE A 73 -8.81 13.58 -1.44
CA PHE A 73 -8.49 14.62 -2.43
C PHE A 73 -7.91 14.09 -3.76
N GLN A 74 -7.14 13.01 -3.71
CA GLN A 74 -6.56 12.35 -4.88
C GLN A 74 -7.61 11.79 -5.86
N GLY A 75 -8.69 11.21 -5.36
CA GLY A 75 -9.79 10.74 -6.21
C GLY A 75 -10.50 11.89 -6.91
N PHE A 76 -10.64 13.03 -6.23
CA PHE A 76 -11.18 14.25 -6.82
C PHE A 76 -10.28 14.85 -7.91
N VAL A 77 -8.95 14.81 -7.74
CA VAL A 77 -8.01 15.24 -8.80
C VAL A 77 -8.17 14.37 -10.06
N VAL A 78 -8.27 13.05 -9.90
CA VAL A 78 -8.48 12.12 -11.03
C VAL A 78 -9.85 12.33 -11.67
N LEU A 79 -10.89 12.55 -10.87
CA LEU A 79 -12.24 12.89 -11.33
C LEU A 79 -12.25 14.17 -12.17
N PHE A 80 -11.64 15.26 -11.68
CA PHE A 80 -11.60 16.53 -12.41
C PHE A 80 -10.72 16.46 -13.66
N MET A 81 -9.63 15.69 -13.61
CA MET A 81 -8.78 15.48 -14.77
C MET A 81 -9.51 14.66 -15.84
N VAL A 82 -9.88 13.42 -15.54
CA VAL A 82 -10.48 12.49 -16.52
C VAL A 82 -11.88 12.93 -16.91
N GLY A 83 -12.71 13.30 -15.93
CA GLY A 83 -14.06 13.81 -16.16
C GLY A 83 -14.05 15.15 -16.91
N GLY A 84 -13.14 16.07 -16.56
CA GLY A 84 -13.01 17.36 -17.23
C GLY A 84 -12.60 17.21 -18.71
N TRP A 85 -11.60 16.39 -19.02
CA TRP A 85 -11.19 16.12 -20.40
C TRP A 85 -12.26 15.35 -21.18
N CYS A 86 -12.89 14.32 -20.59
CA CYS A 86 -13.99 13.60 -21.23
C CYS A 86 -15.18 14.52 -21.52
N GLY A 87 -15.62 15.33 -20.54
CA GLY A 87 -16.72 16.27 -20.70
C GLY A 87 -16.44 17.33 -21.76
N LEU A 88 -15.20 17.81 -21.85
CA LEU A 88 -14.78 18.76 -22.89
C LEU A 88 -14.87 18.14 -24.29
N VAL A 89 -14.40 16.91 -24.46
CA VAL A 89 -14.47 16.19 -25.74
C VAL A 89 -15.92 15.92 -26.14
N LEU A 90 -16.76 15.46 -25.21
CA LEU A 90 -18.20 15.24 -25.45
C LEU A 90 -18.93 16.53 -25.84
N PHE A 91 -18.59 17.64 -25.20
CA PHE A 91 -19.19 18.93 -25.49
C PHE A 91 -18.74 19.50 -26.85
N ARG A 92 -17.46 19.41 -27.19
CA ARG A 92 -16.89 20.01 -28.40
C ARG A 92 -16.98 19.12 -29.63
N GLU A 93 -16.59 17.85 -29.54
CA GLU A 93 -16.53 16.92 -30.68
C GLU A 93 -17.90 16.27 -30.93
N ALA A 94 -18.56 15.81 -29.88
CA ALA A 94 -19.88 15.18 -30.03
C ALA A 94 -21.03 16.21 -30.09
N GLN A 95 -20.76 17.50 -29.85
CA GLN A 95 -21.74 18.60 -29.86
C GLN A 95 -22.95 18.32 -28.93
N TRP A 96 -22.71 17.60 -27.84
CA TRP A 96 -23.76 17.25 -26.88
C TRP A 96 -24.13 18.45 -26.01
N PRO A 97 -25.40 18.56 -25.58
CA PRO A 97 -25.80 19.59 -24.64
C PRO A 97 -25.01 19.48 -23.33
N VAL A 98 -24.76 20.63 -22.70
CA VAL A 98 -23.93 20.76 -21.48
C VAL A 98 -24.34 19.75 -20.40
N TRP A 99 -25.65 19.53 -20.23
CA TRP A 99 -26.19 18.65 -19.19
C TRP A 99 -25.85 17.17 -19.43
N SER A 100 -25.94 16.68 -20.66
CA SER A 100 -25.58 15.29 -20.99
C SER A 100 -24.08 15.08 -20.92
N SER A 101 -23.29 16.06 -21.37
CA SER A 101 -21.82 15.99 -21.28
C SER A 101 -21.35 15.99 -19.83
N ALA A 102 -21.96 16.79 -18.96
CA ALA A 102 -21.67 16.80 -17.53
C ALA A 102 -22.06 15.50 -16.82
N ALA A 103 -23.21 14.92 -17.15
CA ALA A 103 -23.64 13.64 -16.58
C ALA A 103 -22.66 12.51 -16.93
N VAL A 104 -22.26 12.40 -18.20
CA VAL A 104 -21.29 11.38 -18.63
C VAL A 104 -19.90 11.66 -18.08
N ALA A 105 -19.45 12.91 -18.06
CA ALA A 105 -18.17 13.30 -17.45
C ALA A 105 -18.08 12.87 -15.98
N LEU A 106 -19.16 13.04 -15.21
CA LEU A 106 -19.22 12.65 -13.81
C LEU A 106 -19.18 11.13 -13.66
N VAL A 107 -19.95 10.38 -14.44
CA VAL A 107 -19.94 8.91 -14.40
C VAL A 107 -18.56 8.35 -14.78
N VAL A 108 -17.97 8.86 -15.86
CA VAL A 108 -16.66 8.42 -16.34
C VAL A 108 -15.56 8.78 -15.34
N GLY A 109 -15.59 9.99 -14.78
CA GLY A 109 -14.59 10.40 -13.80
C GLY A 109 -14.71 9.67 -12.46
N VAL A 110 -15.92 9.34 -11.99
CA VAL A 110 -16.13 8.47 -10.81
C VAL A 110 -15.65 7.05 -11.10
N GLY A 111 -15.95 6.52 -12.29
CA GLY A 111 -15.42 5.22 -12.73
C GLY A 111 -13.90 5.20 -12.77
N ALA A 112 -13.27 6.28 -13.25
CA ALA A 112 -11.82 6.43 -13.28
C ALA A 112 -11.21 6.50 -11.86
N MET A 113 -11.85 7.23 -10.94
CA MET A 113 -11.47 7.25 -9.53
C MET A 113 -11.51 5.86 -8.90
N TRP A 114 -12.57 5.10 -9.15
CA TRP A 114 -12.69 3.71 -8.66
C TRP A 114 -11.65 2.78 -9.27
N ALA A 115 -11.43 2.87 -10.59
CA ALA A 115 -10.45 2.06 -11.30
C ALA A 115 -9.01 2.36 -10.85
N PHE A 116 -8.68 3.64 -10.68
CA PHE A 116 -7.42 4.07 -10.08
C PHE A 116 -7.25 3.42 -8.70
N GLY A 117 -8.35 3.30 -7.97
CA GLY A 117 -8.35 2.61 -6.69
C GLY A 117 -7.89 1.15 -6.80
N GLN A 118 -8.58 0.39 -7.65
CA GLN A 118 -8.31 -1.02 -7.87
C GLN A 118 -6.85 -1.31 -8.26
N VAL A 119 -6.21 -0.43 -9.04
CA VAL A 119 -4.80 -0.59 -9.44
C VAL A 119 -3.87 -0.58 -8.24
N PHE A 120 -4.02 0.37 -7.32
CA PHE A 120 -3.16 0.44 -6.14
C PHE A 120 -3.41 -0.73 -5.19
N GLU A 121 -4.66 -1.16 -5.04
CA GLU A 121 -4.97 -2.32 -4.20
C GLU A 121 -4.29 -3.59 -4.74
N GLN A 122 -4.28 -3.76 -6.06
CA GLN A 122 -3.56 -4.85 -6.69
C GLN A 122 -2.04 -4.73 -6.47
N MET A 123 -1.48 -3.52 -6.55
CA MET A 123 -0.07 -3.31 -6.23
C MET A 123 0.27 -3.64 -4.77
N TYR A 124 -0.60 -3.29 -3.82
CA TYR A 124 -0.44 -3.66 -2.41
C TYR A 124 -0.52 -5.17 -2.21
N LYS A 125 -1.48 -5.85 -2.86
CA LYS A 125 -1.59 -7.32 -2.82
C LYS A 125 -0.31 -7.99 -3.36
N LEU A 126 0.32 -7.41 -4.37
CA LEU A 126 1.61 -7.90 -4.87
C LEU A 126 2.74 -7.69 -3.85
N GLN A 127 2.75 -6.59 -3.10
CA GLN A 127 3.73 -6.35 -2.04
C GLN A 127 3.52 -7.23 -0.80
N GLU A 128 2.26 -7.47 -0.41
CA GLU A 128 1.92 -8.38 0.69
C GLU A 128 2.30 -9.84 0.40
N SER A 129 2.30 -10.27 -0.86
CA SER A 129 2.83 -11.59 -1.24
C SER A 129 4.33 -11.77 -0.89
N GLY A 130 5.03 -10.67 -0.60
CA GLY A 130 6.39 -10.65 -0.08
C GLY A 130 6.49 -10.82 1.45
N ASN A 131 5.43 -10.55 2.22
CA ASN A 131 5.44 -10.70 3.66
C ASN A 131 4.91 -12.09 4.06
N VAL A 132 5.77 -13.10 3.97
CA VAL A 132 5.48 -14.44 4.49
C VAL A 132 5.06 -14.32 5.95
N SER A 133 3.82 -14.72 6.25
CA SER A 133 3.32 -14.79 7.61
C SER A 133 4.25 -15.67 8.45
N ILE A 134 4.64 -15.18 9.63
CA ILE A 134 5.48 -15.95 10.55
C ILE A 134 4.79 -17.26 10.97
N ASP A 135 3.46 -17.31 10.92
CA ASP A 135 2.68 -18.52 11.18
C ASP A 135 2.91 -19.61 10.11
N ALA A 136 3.27 -19.24 8.88
CA ALA A 136 3.67 -20.22 7.85
C ALA A 136 5.02 -20.89 8.19
N ALA A 137 5.75 -20.40 9.19
CA ALA A 137 6.95 -21.05 9.70
C ALA A 137 6.63 -22.23 10.63
N ILE A 138 5.42 -22.32 11.20
CA ILE A 138 5.05 -23.36 12.18
C ILE A 138 5.10 -24.74 11.53
N GLY A 139 5.80 -25.68 12.17
CA GLY A 139 6.07 -27.02 11.65
C GLY A 139 7.20 -27.08 10.61
N GLY A 140 7.77 -25.94 10.23
CA GLY A 140 8.87 -25.87 9.27
C GLY A 140 10.23 -26.27 9.88
N PRO A 141 11.12 -26.90 9.09
CA PRO A 141 12.49 -27.15 9.51
C PRO A 141 13.32 -25.85 9.45
N GLY A 142 14.22 -25.68 10.43
CA GLY A 142 15.12 -24.56 10.51
C GLY A 142 16.49 -24.94 11.07
N GLN A 143 17.42 -24.00 11.04
CA GLN A 143 18.76 -24.16 11.57
C GLN A 143 19.14 -22.96 12.45
N VAL A 144 19.80 -23.24 13.58
CA VAL A 144 20.27 -22.20 14.48
C VAL A 144 21.43 -21.43 13.87
N TYR A 145 21.25 -20.13 13.66
CA TYR A 145 22.27 -19.22 13.15
C TYR A 145 23.06 -18.56 14.30
N VAL A 146 22.35 -18.09 15.33
CA VAL A 146 22.91 -17.60 16.60
C VAL A 146 22.38 -18.48 17.72
N GLY A 147 23.29 -18.95 18.59
CA GLY A 147 22.96 -19.86 19.69
C GLY A 147 21.77 -19.35 20.51
N VAL A 148 20.83 -20.25 20.80
CA VAL A 148 19.61 -19.93 21.56
C VAL A 148 19.81 -20.42 22.99
N PRO A 149 19.86 -19.53 24.00
CA PRO A 149 20.04 -19.91 25.40
C PRO A 149 18.88 -20.78 25.91
N ALA A 150 19.19 -21.69 26.85
CA ALA A 150 18.20 -22.56 27.49
C ALA A 150 17.10 -21.77 28.23
N ALA A 151 15.95 -22.41 28.43
CA ALA A 151 14.86 -21.93 29.29
C ALA A 151 14.33 -20.51 28.97
N GLY A 152 14.44 -20.06 27.73
CA GLY A 152 13.96 -18.74 27.29
C GLY A 152 14.74 -17.56 27.87
N ALA A 153 15.94 -17.80 28.42
CA ALA A 153 16.76 -16.78 29.08
C ALA A 153 17.30 -15.69 28.14
N GLY A 154 17.28 -15.93 26.82
CA GLY A 154 17.70 -14.95 25.81
C GLY A 154 17.09 -15.19 24.44
N LEU A 155 17.36 -14.27 23.52
CA LEU A 155 16.96 -14.34 22.12
C LEU A 155 18.14 -14.88 21.31
N GLY A 156 17.93 -15.97 20.57
CA GLY A 156 18.82 -16.40 19.51
C GLY A 156 18.25 -16.06 18.13
N GLN A 157 18.88 -16.56 17.07
CA GLN A 157 18.43 -16.36 15.70
C GLN A 157 18.46 -17.68 14.95
N VAL A 158 17.37 -17.99 14.25
CA VAL A 158 17.23 -19.19 13.43
C VAL A 158 16.98 -18.81 11.97
N THR A 159 17.52 -19.62 11.08
CA THR A 159 17.21 -19.57 9.66
C THR A 159 16.12 -20.60 9.37
N VAL A 160 14.98 -20.15 8.87
CA VAL A 160 13.86 -21.02 8.47
C VAL A 160 13.65 -20.88 6.97
N VAL A 161 13.34 -21.99 6.31
CA VAL A 161 12.97 -22.00 4.89
C VAL A 161 11.46 -21.91 4.78
N ILE A 162 10.95 -20.80 4.25
CA ILE A 162 9.52 -20.65 3.98
C ILE A 162 9.36 -20.26 2.51
N ASN A 163 8.51 -20.98 1.77
CA ASN A 163 8.31 -20.78 0.33
C ASN A 163 9.62 -20.79 -0.48
N GLN A 164 10.50 -21.78 -0.19
CA GLN A 164 11.82 -21.94 -0.82
C GLN A 164 12.80 -20.76 -0.64
N LYS A 165 12.52 -19.83 0.28
CA LYS A 165 13.42 -18.73 0.65
C LYS A 165 13.86 -18.87 2.10
N GLN A 166 15.15 -18.71 2.35
CA GLN A 166 15.70 -18.64 3.71
C GLN A 166 15.42 -17.26 4.31
N ARG A 167 14.90 -17.24 5.53
CA ARG A 167 14.65 -16.03 6.31
C ARG A 167 15.19 -16.19 7.73
N PHE A 168 15.65 -15.08 8.30
CA PHE A 168 16.12 -15.04 9.68
C PHE A 168 15.00 -14.58 10.61
N TYR A 169 14.78 -15.34 11.67
CA TYR A 169 13.82 -14.97 12.72
C TYR A 169 14.49 -15.04 14.08
N ALA A 170 14.05 -14.18 15.00
CA ALA A 170 14.40 -14.30 16.40
C ALA A 170 13.79 -15.60 16.93
N ALA A 171 14.52 -16.33 17.78
CA ALA A 171 14.08 -17.61 18.31
C ALA A 171 14.28 -17.72 19.82
N ARG A 172 13.38 -18.44 20.49
CA ARG A 172 13.51 -18.88 21.87
C ARG A 172 13.20 -20.37 21.98
N THR A 173 13.90 -21.03 22.90
CA THR A 173 13.66 -22.43 23.28
C THR A 173 13.19 -22.47 24.74
N LYS A 174 12.20 -23.33 25.03
CA LYS A 174 11.82 -23.63 26.42
C LYS A 174 12.67 -24.77 27.02
N GLY A 175 13.40 -25.50 26.18
CA GLY A 175 14.21 -26.65 26.57
C GLY A 175 15.68 -26.28 26.76
N GLU A 176 16.53 -27.22 26.34
CA GLU A 176 17.99 -27.11 26.40
C GLU A 176 18.53 -26.00 25.48
N GLU A 177 19.77 -25.60 25.75
CA GLU A 177 20.50 -24.67 24.92
C GLU A 177 20.70 -25.25 23.51
N LEU A 178 20.45 -24.43 22.50
CA LEU A 178 20.62 -24.81 21.11
C LEU A 178 21.87 -24.11 20.55
N PRO A 179 23.00 -24.83 20.39
CA PRO A 179 24.20 -24.26 19.79
C PRO A 179 24.01 -23.98 18.30
N ARG A 180 24.84 -23.10 17.74
CA ARG A 180 24.86 -22.76 16.31
C ARG A 180 24.99 -24.03 15.45
N GLY A 181 24.22 -24.10 14.37
CA GLY A 181 24.19 -25.22 13.43
C GLY A 181 23.20 -26.33 13.79
N THR A 182 22.57 -26.29 14.96
CA THR A 182 21.56 -27.28 15.37
C THR A 182 20.32 -27.22 14.48
N GLN A 183 19.82 -28.39 14.05
CA GLN A 183 18.54 -28.54 13.35
C GLN A 183 17.38 -28.38 14.34
N VAL A 184 16.43 -27.52 13.99
CA VAL A 184 15.29 -27.17 14.86
C VAL A 184 13.98 -27.25 14.08
N VAL A 185 12.88 -27.44 14.80
CA VAL A 185 11.53 -27.36 14.27
C VAL A 185 10.79 -26.24 14.99
N VAL A 186 10.06 -25.43 14.23
CA VAL A 186 9.23 -24.35 14.77
C VAL A 186 7.97 -24.97 15.36
N VAL A 187 7.77 -24.84 16.67
CA VAL A 187 6.59 -25.34 17.38
C VAL A 187 5.52 -24.27 17.61
N GLY A 188 5.88 -22.99 17.45
CA GLY A 188 4.91 -21.90 17.54
C GLY A 188 5.53 -20.53 17.35
N THR A 189 4.70 -19.51 17.47
CA THR A 189 5.05 -18.10 17.37
C THR A 189 4.79 -17.43 18.72
N ALA A 190 5.65 -16.48 19.11
CA ALA A 190 5.52 -15.64 20.29
C ALA A 190 5.37 -14.17 19.87
N GLU A 191 5.08 -13.30 20.83
CA GLU A 191 5.00 -11.84 20.62
C GLU A 191 6.31 -11.28 20.04
N ALA A 192 6.20 -10.17 19.29
CA ALA A 192 7.33 -9.51 18.63
C ALA A 192 8.11 -10.35 17.60
N ASN A 193 7.40 -11.08 16.73
CA ASN A 193 7.98 -11.78 15.57
C ASN A 193 9.07 -12.82 15.96
N THR A 194 8.91 -13.44 17.14
CA THR A 194 9.84 -14.43 17.70
C THR A 194 9.27 -15.84 17.55
N LEU A 195 10.07 -16.77 17.05
CA LEU A 195 9.71 -18.17 16.91
C LEU A 195 10.04 -18.96 18.18
N ILE A 196 9.12 -19.84 18.57
CA ILE A 196 9.40 -20.87 19.56
C ILE A 196 9.90 -22.09 18.81
N VAL A 197 11.13 -22.50 19.09
CA VAL A 197 11.80 -23.60 18.39
C VAL A 197 12.25 -24.68 19.38
N GLU A 198 12.18 -25.92 18.92
CA GLU A 198 12.69 -27.09 19.64
C GLU A 198 13.69 -27.84 18.76
N ARG A 199 14.59 -28.60 19.38
CA ARG A 199 15.53 -29.45 18.65
C ARG A 199 14.74 -30.46 17.81
N ALA A 200 15.07 -30.54 16.52
CA ALA A 200 14.47 -31.52 15.64
C ALA A 200 14.80 -32.93 16.16
N LYS A 201 13.78 -33.78 16.38
CA LYS A 201 14.01 -35.20 16.65
C LYS A 201 14.55 -35.82 15.36
N SER A 202 15.81 -36.27 15.39
CA SER A 202 16.34 -37.13 14.34
C SER A 202 15.52 -38.42 14.32
N VAL A 203 14.81 -38.66 13.21
CA VAL A 203 14.27 -39.99 12.87
C VAL A 203 15.44 -40.91 12.52
#